data_AF-A0A6G6AIM3-F1
#
_entry.id   AF-A0A6G6AIM3-F1
#
_cell.length_a   1.000
_cell.length_b   1.000
_cell.length_c   1.000
_cell.angle_alpha   90.00
_cell.angle_beta   90.00
_cell.angle_gamma   90.00
#
_symmetry.space_group_name_H-M   'P 1'
#
loop_
_entity.id
_entity.type
_entity.pdbx_description
1 polymer ?
#
loop_
_entity_poly.entity_id
_entity_poly.type
_entity_poly.pdbx_seq_one_letter_code
_entity_poly.pdbx_strand_id
1 'polypeptide(L)'
;MGLIWVTFGWKVTLLYAIIAAGVSVLASIVLDLLGFERHIVDHKNSASSGCTTKCDDSEASVKRTVKNEQNVSACCSSISSEQPAVSCCSSENLGNVNLTTNTTSGPIKLAMKDALQQFKDVLPYLLLSVLIGSFIYGFIPSEWIAAHAGADNPLAIPLSAVVGIPLYIRAEAVIPLASVLMTKGMGLGALMALIIGSAGASLTEVILLKSMFRMPMIIAFLTVILGMAILMGYLTQFLF
;
A
#
# COMPACT_ATOMS: atom_id res chain seq x y z
N MET A 1 -15.01 -5.25 -3.42
CA MET A 1 -16.37 -5.38 -3.99
C MET A 1 -17.41 -5.81 -2.95
N GLY A 2 -17.36 -7.02 -2.37
CA GLY A 2 -18.42 -7.56 -1.51
C GLY A 2 -18.98 -6.62 -0.43
N LEU A 3 -18.13 -6.01 0.40
CA LEU A 3 -18.58 -5.09 1.45
C LEU A 3 -19.31 -3.85 0.90
N ILE A 4 -18.76 -3.23 -0.15
CA ILE A 4 -19.32 -2.07 -0.85
C ILE A 4 -20.69 -2.37 -1.47
N TRP A 5 -20.95 -3.64 -1.85
CA TRP A 5 -22.25 -4.09 -2.34
C TRP A 5 -23.34 -4.09 -1.26
N VAL A 6 -22.97 -4.45 -0.04
CA VAL A 6 -23.88 -4.45 1.11
C VAL A 6 -24.18 -3.02 1.59
N THR A 7 -23.20 -2.11 1.53
CA THR A 7 -23.36 -0.75 2.06
C THR A 7 -23.93 0.27 1.08
N PHE A 8 -23.61 0.19 -0.22
CA PHE A 8 -24.00 1.18 -1.23
C PHE A 8 -24.89 0.61 -2.36
N GLY A 9 -25.08 -0.70 -2.41
CA GLY A 9 -25.99 -1.37 -3.35
C GLY A 9 -25.49 -1.46 -4.80
N TRP A 10 -26.20 -2.30 -5.57
CA TRP A 10 -25.89 -2.68 -6.97
C TRP A 10 -25.55 -1.52 -7.91
N LYS A 11 -26.22 -0.36 -7.81
CA LYS A 11 -25.98 0.76 -8.74
C LYS A 11 -24.58 1.36 -8.56
N VAL A 12 -24.16 1.57 -7.31
CA VAL A 12 -22.87 2.16 -6.98
C VAL A 12 -21.74 1.18 -7.28
N THR A 13 -21.93 -0.12 -7.01
CA THR A 13 -20.91 -1.14 -7.29
C THR A 13 -20.62 -1.31 -8.78
N LEU A 14 -21.67 -1.31 -9.61
CA LEU A 14 -21.56 -1.46 -11.05
C LEU A 14 -20.91 -0.22 -11.68
N LEU A 15 -21.29 0.99 -11.25
CA LEU A 15 -20.65 2.24 -11.66
C LEU A 15 -19.16 2.24 -11.28
N TYR A 16 -18.83 1.92 -10.02
CA TYR A 16 -17.46 1.86 -9.53
C TYR A 16 -16.61 0.84 -10.31
N ALA A 17 -17.16 -0.33 -10.62
CA ALA A 17 -16.46 -1.36 -11.39
C ALA A 17 -16.15 -0.92 -12.84
N ILE A 18 -17.10 -0.27 -13.52
CA ILE A 18 -16.90 0.25 -14.88
C ILE A 18 -15.81 1.33 -14.89
N ILE A 19 -15.86 2.30 -13.95
CA ILE A 19 -14.88 3.39 -13.91
C ILE A 19 -13.51 2.87 -13.47
N ALA A 20 -13.43 1.94 -12.52
CA ALA A 20 -12.16 1.31 -12.13
C ALA A 20 -11.51 0.54 -13.30
N ALA A 21 -12.30 -0.17 -14.11
CA ALA A 21 -11.80 -0.81 -15.34
C ALA A 21 -11.34 0.21 -16.39
N GLY A 22 -12.14 1.24 -16.67
CA GLY A 22 -11.80 2.32 -17.61
C GLY A 22 -10.56 3.10 -17.21
N VAL A 23 -10.40 3.42 -15.92
CA VAL A 23 -9.21 4.09 -15.37
C VAL A 23 -7.99 3.17 -15.38
N SER A 24 -8.15 1.86 -15.15
CA SER A 24 -7.05 0.90 -15.29
C SER A 24 -6.52 0.85 -16.73
N VAL A 25 -7.42 0.84 -17.72
CA VAL A 25 -7.06 0.89 -19.15
C VAL A 25 -6.43 2.24 -19.50
N LEU A 26 -7.02 3.36 -19.07
CA LEU A 26 -6.49 4.69 -19.34
C LEU A 26 -5.09 4.89 -18.72
N ALA A 27 -4.89 4.44 -17.47
CA ALA A 27 -3.59 4.46 -16.81
C ALA A 27 -2.58 3.59 -17.56
N SER A 28 -2.95 2.36 -17.97
CA SER A 28 -2.08 1.49 -18.77
C SER A 28 -1.62 2.16 -20.07
N ILE A 29 -2.54 2.80 -20.79
CA ILE A 29 -2.23 3.55 -22.03
C ILE A 29 -1.35 4.77 -21.74
N VAL A 30 -1.60 5.52 -20.66
CA VAL A 30 -0.80 6.69 -20.28
C VAL A 30 0.62 6.29 -19.86
N LEU A 31 0.79 5.17 -19.15
CA LEU A 31 2.10 4.65 -18.74
C LEU A 31 2.94 4.17 -19.94
N ASP A 32 2.28 3.52 -20.91
CA ASP A 32 2.86 3.09 -22.19
C ASP A 32 3.30 4.31 -23.03
N LEU A 33 2.39 5.28 -23.23
CA LEU A 33 2.64 6.49 -24.01
C LEU A 33 3.69 7.43 -23.38
N LEU A 34 3.94 7.33 -22.06
CA LEU A 34 4.98 8.08 -21.35
C LEU A 34 6.38 7.44 -21.43
N GLY A 35 6.54 6.27 -22.06
CA GLY A 35 7.85 5.66 -22.29
C GLY A 35 8.57 5.29 -20.99
N PHE A 36 7.87 4.58 -20.09
CA PHE A 36 8.33 4.23 -18.74
C PHE A 36 9.73 3.56 -18.69
N GLU A 37 10.12 2.86 -19.76
CA GLU A 37 11.42 2.22 -19.96
C GLU A 37 12.63 3.10 -19.59
N ARG A 38 12.58 4.41 -19.89
CA ARG A 38 13.73 5.31 -19.72
C ARG A 38 13.88 5.89 -18.29
N HIS A 39 12.95 5.56 -17.39
CA HIS A 39 12.87 6.13 -16.05
C HIS A 39 12.84 5.11 -14.90
N ILE A 40 12.97 3.82 -15.21
CA ILE A 40 13.37 2.80 -14.22
C ILE A 40 14.74 3.19 -13.64
N VAL A 41 14.89 3.03 -12.32
CA VAL A 41 16.19 3.19 -11.66
C VAL A 41 16.96 1.88 -11.80
N ASP A 42 17.96 1.85 -12.67
CA ASP A 42 18.95 0.77 -12.69
C ASP A 42 19.59 0.65 -11.30
N HIS A 43 19.25 -0.42 -10.57
CA HIS A 43 19.91 -0.81 -9.32
C HIS A 43 21.30 -1.41 -9.60
N LYS A 44 22.16 -0.60 -10.23
CA LYS A 44 23.55 -0.95 -10.49
C LYS A 44 24.29 -0.99 -9.15
N ASN A 45 24.98 -2.11 -8.90
CA ASN A 45 25.74 -2.44 -7.69
C ASN A 45 24.96 -3.12 -6.53
N SER A 46 24.09 -4.08 -6.85
CA SER A 46 24.19 -5.37 -6.17
C SER A 46 25.21 -6.23 -6.92
N ALA A 47 26.18 -6.81 -6.22
CA ALA A 47 27.28 -7.55 -6.83
C ALA A 47 26.87 -8.98 -7.24
N SER A 48 26.22 -9.13 -8.39
CA SER A 48 26.09 -10.42 -9.07
C SER A 48 27.37 -10.72 -9.86
N SER A 49 27.95 -11.90 -9.61
CA SER A 49 29.07 -12.43 -10.39
C SER A 49 28.67 -12.60 -11.86
N GLY A 50 29.50 -12.11 -12.77
CA GLY A 50 29.28 -12.28 -14.20
C GLY A 50 29.46 -13.74 -14.62
N CYS A 51 28.35 -14.48 -14.71
CA CYS A 51 28.33 -15.82 -15.29
C CYS A 51 27.76 -15.75 -16.72
N THR A 52 28.63 -15.66 -17.72
CA THR A 52 28.25 -15.45 -19.13
C THR A 52 27.97 -16.77 -19.83
N THR A 53 26.76 -17.30 -19.73
CA THR A 53 26.32 -18.43 -20.54
C THR A 53 25.80 -17.94 -21.89
N LYS A 54 26.69 -17.84 -22.88
CA LYS A 54 26.27 -17.86 -24.29
C LYS A 54 25.84 -19.28 -24.65
N CYS A 55 24.63 -19.43 -25.18
CA CYS A 55 24.28 -20.55 -26.04
C CYS A 55 24.35 -20.03 -27.48
N ASP A 56 25.11 -20.73 -28.32
CA ASP A 56 25.32 -20.43 -29.74
C ASP A 56 25.41 -21.79 -30.44
N ASP A 57 24.46 -22.08 -31.34
CA ASP A 57 24.26 -23.42 -31.89
C ASP A 57 25.23 -23.69 -33.07
N SER A 58 26.16 -24.63 -32.91
CA SER A 58 26.90 -25.22 -34.03
C SER A 58 27.53 -26.58 -33.69
N GLU A 59 27.38 -27.54 -34.59
CA GLU A 59 28.07 -28.82 -34.55
C GLU A 59 29.54 -28.68 -34.95
N ALA A 60 30.46 -29.40 -34.26
CA ALA A 60 31.42 -30.33 -34.90
C ALA A 60 32.59 -30.79 -33.98
N SER A 61 32.89 -32.09 -34.05
CA SER A 61 34.23 -32.68 -34.10
C SER A 61 35.30 -32.45 -33.00
N VAL A 62 35.40 -33.47 -32.13
CA VAL A 62 36.67 -34.18 -31.74
C VAL A 62 37.84 -33.37 -31.13
N LYS A 63 38.07 -33.56 -29.82
CA LYS A 63 39.24 -34.34 -29.32
C LYS A 63 39.11 -34.79 -27.85
N ARG A 64 39.89 -35.82 -27.47
CA ARG A 64 40.09 -36.35 -26.10
C ARG A 64 40.96 -35.35 -25.29
N THR A 65 41.07 -35.31 -23.95
CA THR A 65 40.78 -36.24 -22.82
C THR A 65 40.73 -35.37 -21.50
N VAL A 66 40.69 -35.76 -20.20
CA VAL A 66 40.91 -36.98 -19.38
C VAL A 66 40.05 -36.89 -18.06
N LYS A 67 39.36 -37.97 -17.61
CA LYS A 67 38.84 -38.24 -16.22
C LYS A 67 37.88 -37.21 -15.55
N ASN A 68 37.01 -37.54 -14.58
CA ASN A 68 36.39 -38.80 -14.14
C ASN A 68 35.12 -38.52 -13.28
N GLU A 69 33.95 -38.66 -13.90
CA GLU A 69 32.77 -39.44 -13.44
C GLU A 69 32.01 -39.14 -12.12
N GLN A 70 30.71 -39.47 -12.14
CA GLN A 70 29.70 -39.49 -11.04
C GLN A 70 29.12 -38.12 -10.61
N ASN A 71 27.79 -37.92 -10.50
CA ASN A 71 26.64 -38.73 -10.96
C ASN A 71 25.37 -37.86 -11.25
N VAL A 72 24.29 -38.48 -11.74
CA VAL A 72 23.09 -37.82 -12.33
C VAL A 72 21.89 -37.70 -11.37
N SER A 73 21.22 -36.53 -11.34
CA SER A 73 19.73 -36.28 -11.18
C SER A 73 19.51 -34.76 -10.97
N ALA A 74 18.59 -34.04 -11.64
CA ALA A 74 17.11 -34.13 -11.68
C ALA A 74 16.46 -33.72 -10.33
N CYS A 75 15.52 -32.77 -10.21
CA CYS A 75 14.70 -32.02 -11.20
C CYS A 75 14.31 -30.60 -10.69
N CYS A 76 13.66 -29.80 -11.56
CA CYS A 76 12.87 -28.61 -11.18
C CYS A 76 11.60 -29.00 -10.37
N SER A 77 10.78 -28.14 -9.75
CA SER A 77 10.53 -26.69 -9.91
C SER A 77 9.84 -26.11 -8.66
N SER A 78 9.91 -24.78 -8.41
CA SER A 78 8.82 -23.93 -7.85
C SER A 78 9.26 -22.46 -7.67
N ILE A 79 8.30 -21.54 -7.51
CA ILE A 79 8.50 -20.08 -7.46
C ILE A 79 8.02 -19.50 -6.11
N SER A 80 8.75 -18.53 -5.52
CA SER A 80 8.24 -17.25 -4.98
C SER A 80 8.98 -16.69 -3.74
N SER A 81 9.16 -15.37 -3.74
CA SER A 81 9.15 -14.41 -2.61
C SER A 81 9.96 -14.64 -1.31
N GLU A 82 11.02 -13.83 -1.21
CA GLU A 82 11.42 -12.99 -0.05
C GLU A 82 12.07 -13.59 1.22
N GLN A 83 12.91 -12.76 1.84
CA GLN A 83 13.76 -13.00 3.02
C GLN A 83 13.15 -12.35 4.28
N PRO A 84 13.55 -12.67 5.53
CA PRO A 84 14.84 -13.25 5.93
C PRO A 84 14.79 -14.43 6.92
N ALA A 85 15.29 -15.59 6.49
CA ALA A 85 15.59 -16.71 7.38
C ALA A 85 17.08 -16.69 7.81
N VAL A 86 17.41 -15.91 8.85
CA VAL A 86 18.73 -15.99 9.51
C VAL A 86 18.78 -17.12 10.52
N SER A 87 18.95 -18.36 10.03
CA SER A 87 19.47 -19.47 10.84
C SER A 87 20.13 -20.51 9.92
N CYS A 88 21.46 -20.61 10.00
CA CYS A 88 22.21 -21.60 9.24
C CYS A 88 22.06 -22.98 9.90
N CYS A 89 21.59 -23.99 9.15
CA CYS A 89 21.65 -25.37 9.58
C CYS A 89 23.10 -25.87 9.57
N SER A 90 23.77 -25.80 10.71
CA SER A 90 24.97 -26.58 11.02
C SER A 90 24.70 -27.40 12.27
N SER A 91 24.56 -28.72 12.09
CA SER A 91 24.59 -29.68 13.20
C SER A 91 25.99 -29.73 13.83
N GLU A 92 26.12 -30.54 14.90
CA GLU A 92 27.39 -30.96 15.52
C GLU A 92 28.03 -30.01 16.54
N ASN A 93 27.30 -29.63 17.60
CA ASN A 93 27.64 -30.17 18.94
C ASN A 93 26.56 -30.00 20.02
N LEU A 94 26.62 -30.85 21.05
CA LEU A 94 25.69 -30.89 22.17
C LEU A 94 26.10 -29.89 23.27
N GLY A 95 25.98 -28.59 22.98
CA GLY A 95 26.18 -27.52 23.96
C GLY A 95 25.00 -27.42 24.94
N ASN A 96 25.28 -27.44 26.25
CA ASN A 96 24.27 -27.44 27.31
C ASN A 96 23.67 -26.05 27.58
N VAL A 97 22.82 -25.58 26.67
CA VAL A 97 21.97 -24.40 26.90
C VAL A 97 20.96 -24.70 28.00
N ASN A 98 21.29 -24.32 29.24
CA ASN A 98 20.35 -24.32 30.36
C ASN A 98 19.27 -23.26 30.16
N LEU A 99 18.26 -23.59 29.36
CA LEU A 99 17.06 -22.78 29.17
C LEU A 99 16.23 -22.80 30.46
N THR A 100 16.54 -21.90 31.39
CA THR A 100 15.87 -21.80 32.70
C THR A 100 14.45 -21.26 32.56
N THR A 101 13.52 -22.14 32.19
CA THR A 101 12.08 -21.90 32.13
C THR A 101 11.47 -21.80 33.54
N ASN A 102 11.83 -20.75 34.28
CA ASN A 102 11.30 -20.46 35.63
C ASN A 102 9.84 -19.99 35.59
N THR A 103 8.94 -20.91 35.21
CA THR A 103 7.48 -20.76 35.28
C THR A 103 7.00 -20.84 36.73
N THR A 104 7.27 -19.81 37.53
CA THR A 104 6.83 -19.75 38.95
C THR A 104 6.20 -18.40 39.35
N SER A 105 5.64 -17.67 38.40
CA SER A 105 4.50 -16.78 38.66
C SER A 105 3.66 -16.66 37.37
N GLY A 106 2.33 -16.68 37.50
CA GLY A 106 1.43 -17.04 36.40
C GLY A 106 1.67 -16.27 35.09
N PRO A 107 1.74 -16.95 33.92
CA PRO A 107 2.23 -16.36 32.67
C PRO A 107 1.41 -15.14 32.20
N ILE A 108 0.11 -15.14 32.50
CA ILE A 108 -0.80 -14.02 32.24
C ILE A 108 -0.34 -12.74 32.96
N LYS A 109 0.20 -12.85 34.19
CA LYS A 109 0.63 -11.69 35.00
C LYS A 109 1.94 -11.09 34.50
N LEU A 110 2.83 -11.92 33.95
CA LEU A 110 4.05 -11.44 33.27
C LEU A 110 3.67 -10.74 31.96
N ALA A 111 2.89 -11.39 31.10
CA ALA A 111 2.40 -10.80 29.86
C ALA A 111 1.59 -9.50 30.08
N MET A 112 0.77 -9.40 31.13
CA MET A 112 0.11 -8.14 31.51
C MET A 112 1.10 -7.06 31.92
N LYS A 113 2.18 -7.41 32.62
CA LYS A 113 3.20 -6.42 33.03
C LYS A 113 3.97 -5.91 31.82
N ASP A 114 4.34 -6.79 30.89
CA ASP A 114 5.07 -6.42 29.68
C ASP A 114 4.17 -5.60 28.73
N ALA A 115 2.90 -5.96 28.60
CA ALA A 115 1.90 -5.17 27.87
C ALA A 115 1.64 -3.79 28.54
N LEU A 116 1.63 -3.70 29.87
CA LEU A 116 1.50 -2.43 30.60
C LEU A 116 2.76 -1.55 30.46
N GLN A 117 3.95 -2.16 30.39
CA GLN A 117 5.21 -1.48 30.09
C GLN A 117 5.13 -0.86 28.69
N GLN A 118 4.85 -1.67 27.66
CA GLN A 118 4.72 -1.21 26.27
C GLN A 118 3.59 -0.19 26.10
N PHE A 119 2.45 -0.36 26.79
CA PHE A 119 1.36 0.61 26.80
C PHE A 119 1.81 1.95 27.37
N LYS A 120 2.59 1.97 28.46
CA LYS A 120 3.12 3.19 29.07
C LYS A 120 4.07 3.94 28.15
N ASP A 121 4.82 3.22 27.31
CA ASP A 121 5.73 3.82 26.33
C ASP A 121 4.99 4.46 25.13
N VAL A 122 3.85 3.89 24.70
CA VAL A 122 2.99 4.49 23.64
C VAL A 122 1.98 5.52 24.18
N LEU A 123 1.62 5.46 25.46
CA LEU A 123 0.66 6.35 26.12
C LEU A 123 0.92 7.86 25.89
N PRO A 124 2.14 8.42 25.97
CA PRO A 124 2.35 9.84 25.69
C PRO A 124 2.00 10.22 24.24
N TYR A 125 2.27 9.34 23.26
CA TYR A 125 1.91 9.56 21.86
C TYR A 125 0.39 9.47 21.63
N LEU A 126 -0.29 8.57 22.36
CA LEU A 126 -1.76 8.48 22.35
C LEU A 126 -2.43 9.69 23.03
N LEU A 127 -1.88 10.18 24.15
CA LEU A 127 -2.38 11.39 24.79
C LEU A 127 -2.22 12.61 23.87
N LEU A 128 -1.07 12.71 23.20
CA LEU A 128 -0.77 13.79 22.25
C LEU A 128 -1.72 13.76 21.04
N SER A 129 -1.99 12.59 20.46
CA SER A 129 -2.91 12.47 19.32
C SER A 129 -4.37 12.73 19.70
N VAL A 130 -4.82 12.31 20.89
CA VAL A 130 -6.17 12.62 21.40
C VAL A 130 -6.31 14.11 21.72
N LEU A 131 -5.29 14.75 22.31
CA LEU A 131 -5.28 16.19 22.59
C LEU A 131 -5.36 17.00 21.28
N ILE A 132 -4.55 16.64 20.29
CA ILE A 132 -4.54 17.28 18.96
C ILE A 132 -5.88 17.04 18.24
N GLY A 133 -6.38 15.81 18.21
CA GLY A 133 -7.67 15.48 17.56
C GLY A 133 -8.86 16.20 18.20
N SER A 134 -8.88 16.30 19.53
CA SER A 134 -9.89 17.07 20.27
C SER A 134 -9.82 18.57 19.95
N PHE A 135 -8.61 19.13 19.89
CA PHE A 135 -8.39 20.53 19.50
C PHE A 135 -8.85 20.79 18.05
N ILE A 136 -8.51 19.92 17.09
CA ILE A 136 -8.98 20.02 15.70
C ILE A 136 -10.52 19.96 15.64
N TYR A 137 -11.16 19.04 16.36
CA TYR A 137 -12.62 18.92 16.37
C TYR A 137 -13.31 20.16 16.99
N GLY A 138 -12.68 20.83 17.95
CA GLY A 138 -13.15 22.11 18.49
C GLY A 138 -12.99 23.29 17.53
N PHE A 139 -12.01 23.24 16.62
CA PHE A 139 -11.70 24.32 15.66
C PHE A 139 -12.36 24.16 14.28
N ILE A 140 -12.85 22.97 13.91
CA ILE A 140 -13.52 22.71 12.63
C ILE A 140 -15.02 22.43 12.88
N PRO A 141 -15.88 23.48 12.87
CA PRO A 141 -17.32 23.31 13.00
C PRO A 141 -17.96 22.71 11.74
N SER A 142 -19.14 22.11 11.90
CA SER A 142 -19.96 21.54 10.80
C SER A 142 -20.14 22.51 9.64
N GLU A 143 -20.46 23.76 9.94
CA GLU A 143 -20.73 24.83 8.97
C GLU A 143 -19.51 25.14 8.10
N TRP A 144 -18.29 24.98 8.60
CA TRP A 144 -17.08 25.17 7.78
C TRP A 144 -16.87 24.00 6.80
N ILE A 145 -17.19 22.78 7.24
CA ILE A 145 -17.19 21.57 6.40
C ILE A 145 -18.29 21.66 5.34
N ALA A 146 -19.51 22.05 5.71
CA ALA A 146 -20.61 22.25 4.77
C ALA A 146 -20.31 23.37 3.75
N ALA A 147 -19.68 24.47 4.18
CA ALA A 147 -19.30 25.57 3.28
C ALA A 147 -18.24 25.18 2.23
N HIS A 148 -17.27 24.31 2.57
CA HIS A 148 -16.16 23.95 1.66
C HIS A 148 -16.28 22.57 1.01
N ALA A 149 -17.05 21.64 1.60
CA ALA A 149 -17.21 20.25 1.18
C ALA A 149 -18.69 19.82 1.03
N GLY A 150 -19.64 20.75 1.12
CA GLY A 150 -21.07 20.52 0.89
C GLY A 150 -21.43 20.30 -0.58
N ALA A 151 -22.63 19.77 -0.81
CA ALA A 151 -23.11 19.34 -2.12
C ALA A 151 -23.26 20.47 -3.16
N ASP A 152 -23.57 21.69 -2.71
CA ASP A 152 -23.84 22.85 -3.59
C ASP A 152 -22.58 23.42 -4.27
N ASN A 153 -21.38 23.06 -3.77
CA ASN A 153 -20.12 23.59 -4.25
C ASN A 153 -19.39 22.58 -5.16
N PRO A 154 -19.33 22.75 -6.50
CA PRO A 154 -18.64 21.79 -7.37
C PRO A 154 -17.13 21.68 -7.07
N LEU A 155 -16.52 22.73 -6.52
CA LEU A 155 -15.12 22.72 -6.07
C LEU A 155 -14.86 21.86 -4.82
N ALA A 156 -15.90 21.41 -4.10
CA ALA A 156 -15.78 20.48 -2.98
C ALA A 156 -15.07 19.17 -3.37
N ILE A 157 -15.31 18.69 -4.59
CA ILE A 157 -14.77 17.43 -5.12
C ILE A 157 -13.24 17.47 -5.29
N PRO A 158 -12.64 18.39 -6.09
CA PRO A 158 -11.19 18.49 -6.20
C PRO A 158 -10.51 18.91 -4.90
N LEU A 159 -11.14 19.75 -4.08
CA LEU A 159 -10.61 20.12 -2.75
C LEU A 159 -10.50 18.88 -1.86
N SER A 160 -11.55 18.06 -1.79
CA SER A 160 -11.57 16.83 -0.99
C SER A 160 -10.58 15.78 -1.50
N ALA A 161 -10.39 15.64 -2.82
CA ALA A 161 -9.37 14.76 -3.38
C ALA A 161 -7.95 15.16 -2.95
N VAL A 162 -7.62 16.46 -2.98
CA VAL A 162 -6.31 16.98 -2.56
C VAL A 162 -6.11 16.87 -1.04
N VAL A 163 -7.16 17.08 -0.24
CA VAL A 163 -7.11 16.88 1.22
C VAL A 163 -6.99 15.41 1.62
N GLY A 164 -7.49 14.47 0.80
CA GLY A 164 -7.37 13.04 1.05
C GLY A 164 -5.93 12.52 1.06
N ILE A 165 -5.11 12.99 0.11
CA ILE A 165 -3.70 12.59 -0.10
C ILE A 165 -2.85 12.59 1.20
N PRO A 166 -2.75 13.71 1.95
CA PRO A 166 -1.98 13.75 3.20
C PRO A 166 -2.69 13.08 4.39
N LEU A 167 -4.01 12.84 4.31
CA LEU A 167 -4.84 12.41 5.45
C LEU A 167 -4.73 10.91 5.77
N TYR A 168 -4.28 10.09 4.80
CA TYR A 168 -4.02 8.64 4.89
C TYR A 168 -4.91 7.88 5.89
N ILE A 169 -6.17 7.63 5.49
CA ILE A 169 -7.13 6.90 6.31
C ILE A 169 -7.15 5.43 5.87
N ARG A 170 -6.91 4.50 6.79
CA ARG A 170 -7.09 3.07 6.53
C ARG A 170 -8.57 2.79 6.19
N ALA A 171 -8.82 1.98 5.16
CA ALA A 171 -10.17 1.68 4.67
C ALA A 171 -11.18 1.22 5.74
N GLU A 172 -10.72 0.55 6.81
CA GLU A 172 -11.55 0.19 7.97
C GLU A 172 -12.10 1.42 8.72
N ALA A 173 -11.27 2.45 8.93
CA ALA A 173 -11.62 3.68 9.64
C ALA A 173 -12.42 4.67 8.76
N VAL A 174 -12.30 4.54 7.43
CA VAL A 174 -13.10 5.32 6.47
C VAL A 174 -14.61 5.08 6.66
N ILE A 175 -15.03 3.85 6.95
CA ILE A 175 -16.47 3.48 7.01
C ILE A 175 -17.25 4.28 8.07
N PRO A 176 -16.86 4.32 9.37
CA PRO A 176 -17.54 5.15 10.37
C PRO A 176 -17.29 6.64 10.17
N LEU A 177 -16.16 7.06 9.58
CA LEU A 177 -15.91 8.47 9.27
C LEU A 177 -16.87 8.97 8.18
N ALA A 178 -17.13 8.16 7.16
CA ALA A 178 -18.00 8.48 6.03
C ALA A 178 -19.45 8.79 6.46
N SER A 179 -20.04 7.98 7.35
CA SER A 179 -21.40 8.22 7.84
C SER A 179 -21.50 9.47 8.72
N VAL A 180 -20.47 9.76 9.53
CA VAL A 180 -20.40 11.00 10.31
C VAL A 180 -20.26 12.22 9.38
N LEU A 181 -19.41 12.16 8.35
CA LEU A 181 -19.22 13.28 7.42
C LEU A 181 -20.47 13.56 6.57
N MET A 182 -21.17 12.51 6.07
CA MET A 182 -22.47 12.68 5.41
C MET A 182 -23.50 13.36 6.32
N THR A 183 -23.61 12.91 7.58
CA THR A 183 -24.57 13.49 8.54
C THR A 183 -24.18 14.89 9.04
N LYS A 184 -22.94 15.35 8.79
CA LYS A 184 -22.51 16.75 8.93
C LYS A 184 -22.61 17.57 7.63
N GLY A 185 -23.27 17.05 6.59
CA GLY A 185 -23.56 17.79 5.35
C GLY A 185 -22.48 17.73 4.26
N MET A 186 -21.48 16.84 4.37
CA MET A 186 -20.51 16.63 3.29
C MET A 186 -21.19 15.96 2.07
N GLY A 187 -20.96 16.50 0.88
CA GLY A 187 -21.54 15.98 -0.36
C GLY A 187 -21.03 14.57 -0.70
N LEU A 188 -21.90 13.71 -1.23
CA LEU A 188 -21.58 12.31 -1.54
C LEU A 188 -20.41 12.20 -2.54
N GLY A 189 -20.39 13.04 -3.58
CA GLY A 189 -19.29 13.08 -4.55
C GLY A 189 -17.96 13.56 -3.93
N ALA A 190 -18.02 14.57 -3.08
CA ALA A 190 -16.84 15.07 -2.36
C ALA A 190 -16.26 14.01 -1.41
N LEU A 191 -17.12 13.24 -0.74
CA LEU A 191 -16.71 12.14 0.13
C LEU A 191 -16.09 10.98 -0.67
N MET A 192 -16.65 10.59 -1.82
CA MET A 192 -16.02 9.58 -2.68
C MET A 192 -14.64 10.03 -3.18
N ALA A 193 -14.50 11.32 -3.52
CA ALA A 193 -13.21 11.91 -3.91
C ALA A 193 -12.17 11.89 -2.77
N LEU A 194 -12.58 12.20 -1.52
CA LEU A 194 -11.74 12.08 -0.32
C LEU A 194 -11.25 10.63 -0.12
N ILE A 195 -12.17 9.66 -0.22
CA ILE A 195 -11.88 8.24 -0.03
C ILE A 195 -10.87 7.75 -1.07
N ILE A 196 -11.11 8.03 -2.36
CA ILE A 196 -10.23 7.60 -3.45
C ILE A 196 -8.87 8.29 -3.38
N GLY A 197 -8.81 9.59 -3.07
CA GLY A 197 -7.56 10.32 -2.89
C GLY A 197 -6.71 9.77 -1.73
N SER A 198 -7.34 9.52 -0.57
CA SER A 198 -6.65 9.04 0.64
C SER A 198 -6.19 7.58 0.58
N ALA A 199 -6.84 6.76 -0.24
CA ALA A 199 -6.54 5.33 -0.40
C ALA A 199 -5.78 4.97 -1.69
N GLY A 200 -5.58 5.91 -2.61
CA GLY A 200 -4.84 5.70 -3.86
C GLY A 200 -3.51 6.45 -3.96
N ALA A 201 -3.39 7.60 -3.29
CA ALA A 201 -2.24 8.51 -3.39
C ALA A 201 -1.68 8.90 -2.01
N SER A 202 -1.63 7.97 -1.06
CA SER A 202 -1.23 8.27 0.31
C SER A 202 0.22 8.75 0.42
N LEU A 203 0.51 9.56 1.45
CA LEU A 203 1.87 10.02 1.75
C LEU A 203 2.87 8.85 1.88
N THR A 204 2.43 7.70 2.42
CA THR A 204 3.22 6.46 2.54
C THR A 204 3.52 5.80 1.20
N GLU A 205 2.56 5.76 0.27
CA GLU A 205 2.79 5.25 -1.09
C GLU A 205 3.71 6.17 -1.88
N VAL A 206 3.57 7.49 -1.72
CA VAL A 206 4.48 8.48 -2.33
C VAL A 206 5.91 8.35 -1.79
N ILE A 207 6.09 8.07 -0.48
CA ILE A 207 7.42 7.83 0.11
C ILE A 207 8.08 6.57 -0.49
N LEU A 208 7.30 5.49 -0.66
CA LEU A 208 7.77 4.22 -1.19
C LEU A 208 8.09 4.33 -2.69
N LEU A 209 7.18 4.91 -3.47
CA LEU A 209 7.33 5.13 -4.91
C LEU A 209 8.55 6.03 -5.21
N LYS A 210 8.78 7.07 -4.39
CA LYS A 210 9.99 7.92 -4.49
C LYS A 210 11.30 7.16 -4.25
N SER A 211 11.27 6.05 -3.51
CA SER A 211 12.45 5.21 -3.29
C SER A 211 12.80 4.34 -4.50
N MET A 212 11.89 4.16 -5.45
CA MET A 212 12.06 3.25 -6.61
C MET A 212 11.97 3.95 -7.98
N PHE A 213 11.32 5.12 -8.05
CA PHE A 213 11.04 5.83 -9.30
C PHE A 213 11.46 7.30 -9.23
N ARG A 214 11.81 7.88 -10.39
CA ARG A 214 12.16 9.30 -10.49
C ARG A 214 10.93 10.21 -10.37
N MET A 215 11.16 11.44 -9.87
CA MET A 215 10.13 12.48 -9.64
C MET A 215 9.04 12.64 -10.73
N PRO A 216 9.30 12.65 -12.05
CA PRO A 216 8.24 12.76 -13.05
C PRO A 216 7.21 11.62 -13.00
N MET A 217 7.62 10.40 -12.64
CA MET A 217 6.74 9.24 -12.50
C MET A 217 5.73 9.44 -11.35
N ILE A 218 6.20 10.05 -10.25
CA ILE A 218 5.40 10.38 -9.06
C ILE A 218 4.35 11.44 -9.42
N ILE A 219 4.73 12.46 -10.20
CA ILE A 219 3.80 13.49 -10.68
C ILE A 219 2.73 12.86 -11.57
N ALA A 220 3.11 12.01 -12.53
CA ALA A 220 2.17 11.29 -13.40
C ALA A 220 1.17 10.46 -12.57
N PHE A 221 1.65 9.64 -11.65
CA PHE A 221 0.85 8.85 -10.70
C PHE A 221 -0.16 9.72 -9.94
N LEU A 222 0.30 10.81 -9.31
CA LEU A 222 -0.56 11.74 -8.57
C LEU A 222 -1.63 12.39 -9.48
N THR A 223 -1.29 12.78 -10.71
CA THR A 223 -2.27 13.35 -11.65
C THR A 223 -3.34 12.34 -12.10
N VAL A 224 -2.98 11.07 -12.30
CA VAL A 224 -3.94 10.01 -12.64
C VAL A 224 -4.91 9.76 -11.49
N ILE A 225 -4.43 9.70 -10.24
CA ILE A 225 -5.29 9.44 -9.07
C ILE A 225 -6.16 10.64 -8.72
N LEU A 226 -5.64 11.87 -8.81
CA LEU A 226 -6.49 13.08 -8.69
C LEU A 226 -7.55 13.12 -9.81
N GLY A 227 -7.18 12.81 -11.06
CA GLY A 227 -8.12 12.71 -12.17
C GLY A 227 -9.23 11.67 -11.92
N MET A 228 -8.86 10.48 -11.44
CA MET A 228 -9.80 9.43 -11.04
C MET A 228 -10.74 9.88 -9.92
N ALA A 229 -10.20 10.42 -8.83
CA ALA A 229 -10.96 10.85 -7.66
C ALA A 229 -11.97 11.97 -8.02
N ILE A 230 -11.54 12.92 -8.85
CA ILE A 230 -12.37 14.03 -9.33
C ILE A 230 -13.47 13.51 -10.27
N LEU A 231 -13.13 12.65 -11.23
CA LEU A 231 -14.09 12.05 -12.16
C LEU A 231 -15.17 11.23 -11.42
N MET A 232 -14.74 10.38 -10.48
CA MET A 232 -15.64 9.60 -9.61
C MET A 232 -16.53 10.50 -8.76
N GLY A 233 -15.97 11.56 -8.17
CA GLY A 233 -16.72 12.52 -7.37
C GLY A 233 -17.82 13.21 -8.18
N TYR A 234 -17.49 13.73 -9.37
CA TYR A 234 -18.48 14.38 -10.25
C TYR A 234 -19.52 13.40 -10.80
N LEU A 235 -19.15 12.19 -11.22
CA LEU A 235 -20.14 11.19 -11.67
C LEU A 235 -21.08 10.77 -10.52
N THR A 236 -20.57 10.67 -9.30
CA THR A 236 -21.41 10.36 -8.13
C THR A 236 -22.38 11.52 -7.83
N GLN A 237 -21.88 12.76 -7.87
CA GLN A 237 -22.67 13.98 -7.63
C GLN A 237 -23.69 14.31 -8.75
N PHE A 238 -23.56 13.68 -9.92
CA PHE A 238 -24.52 13.80 -11.03
C PHE A 238 -25.58 12.69 -11.04
N LEU A 239 -25.34 11.59 -10.31
CA LEU A 239 -26.22 10.42 -10.28
C LEU A 239 -27.13 10.35 -9.03
N PHE A 240 -26.80 11.12 -7.99
CA PHE A 240 -27.44 11.13 -6.67
C PHE A 240 -27.62 12.56 -6.16
#